data_AF-A0A2D0JZ34-F1
#
_entry.id   AF-A0A2D0JZ34-F1
#
_cell.length_a   1.000
_cell.length_b   1.000
_cell.length_c   1.000
_cell.angle_alpha   90.00
_cell.angle_beta   90.00
_cell.angle_gamma   90.00
#
_symmetry.space_group_name_H-M   'P 1'
#
loop_
_entity.id
_entity.type
_entity.pdbx_description
1 polymer ?
#
loop_
_entity_poly.entity_id
_entity_poly.type
_entity_poly.pdbx_seq_one_letter_code
_entity_poly.pdbx_strand_id
1 'polypeptide(L)'
;MCKFSSNLSMMFNEVPFIERFTRASGTGFKGVEYLFPYSESVERLTALLQEYQLTQVLFNMPAGNWDSGERGIACLPGRETEFADGVHKALEYALSLECKQLHVMSGKLDERFTLNNFS
;
A
#
# COMPACT_ATOMS: atom_id res chain seq x y z
N MET A 1 -17.81 -1.35 19.26
CA MET A 1 -16.99 -0.12 19.09
C MET A 1 -16.12 -0.29 17.85
N CYS A 2 -15.96 0.73 17.03
CA CYS A 2 -15.14 0.68 15.81
C CYS A 2 -13.65 0.60 16.16
N LYS A 3 -12.88 -0.13 15.35
CA LYS A 3 -11.41 -0.15 15.39
C LYS A 3 -10.92 0.76 14.26
N PHE A 4 -10.10 1.74 14.59
CA PHE A 4 -9.54 2.69 13.62
C PHE A 4 -8.10 2.33 13.27
N SER A 5 -7.75 2.52 12.01
CA SER A 5 -6.38 2.45 11.49
C SER A 5 -5.89 3.86 11.20
N SER A 6 -4.63 4.15 11.51
CA SER A 6 -3.97 5.39 11.11
C SER A 6 -3.36 5.23 9.73
N ASN A 7 -3.75 6.07 8.77
CA ASN A 7 -3.12 6.07 7.44
C ASN A 7 -1.82 6.90 7.46
N LEU A 8 -0.67 6.23 7.55
CA LEU A 8 0.65 6.85 7.68
C LEU A 8 1.12 7.58 6.42
N SER A 9 0.46 7.41 5.27
CA SER A 9 0.74 8.22 4.09
C SER A 9 0.08 9.60 4.18
N MET A 10 -1.02 9.72 4.93
CA MET A 10 -1.82 10.95 5.04
C MET A 10 -1.66 11.65 6.39
N MET A 11 -1.37 10.89 7.45
CA MET A 11 -1.21 11.37 8.82
C MET A 11 0.26 11.39 9.23
N PHE A 12 0.60 12.21 10.22
CA PHE A 12 1.95 12.33 10.79
C PHE A 12 3.01 12.75 9.77
N ASN A 13 2.61 13.57 8.79
CA ASN A 13 3.50 14.05 7.72
C ASN A 13 4.55 15.07 8.21
N GLU A 14 4.46 15.51 9.47
CA GLU A 14 5.44 16.36 10.13
C GLU A 14 6.76 15.63 10.44
N VAL A 15 6.79 14.29 10.32
CA VAL A 15 7.98 13.45 10.54
C VAL A 15 8.23 12.48 9.37
N PRO A 16 9.49 11.99 9.22
CA PRO A 16 9.82 10.92 8.29
C PRO A 16 8.95 9.67 8.47
N PHE A 17 8.73 8.91 7.41
CA PHE A 17 7.79 7.76 7.38
C PHE A 17 7.98 6.78 8.55
N ILE A 18 9.21 6.41 8.85
CA ILE A 18 9.51 5.46 9.92
C ILE A 18 9.12 5.98 11.31
N GLU A 19 9.25 7.28 11.56
CA GLU A 19 8.85 7.90 12.83
C GLU A 19 7.32 7.96 12.99
N ARG A 20 6.54 7.72 11.92
CA ARG A 20 5.07 7.77 12.00
C ARG A 20 4.49 6.59 12.77
N PHE A 21 5.19 5.45 12.81
CA PHE A 21 4.76 4.28 13.58
C PHE A 21 4.73 4.58 15.08
N THR A 22 5.77 5.24 15.62
CA THR A 22 5.78 5.66 17.03
C THR A 22 4.68 6.69 17.32
N ARG A 23 4.42 7.65 16.41
CA ARG A 23 3.34 8.62 16.56
C ARG A 23 1.94 7.96 16.56
N ALA A 24 1.71 7.00 15.67
CA ALA A 24 0.45 6.27 15.62
C ALA A 24 0.20 5.48 16.91
N SER A 25 1.20 4.73 17.38
CA SER A 25 1.07 3.97 18.63
C SER A 25 0.90 4.89 19.85
N GLY A 26 1.68 5.97 19.92
CA GLY A 26 1.61 6.97 21.00
C GLY A 26 0.29 7.74 21.08
N THR A 27 -0.49 7.77 20.00
CA THR A 27 -1.85 8.38 19.96
C THR A 27 -2.97 7.36 20.17
N GLY A 28 -2.63 6.09 20.44
CA GLY A 28 -3.58 5.04 20.80
C GLY A 28 -4.09 4.19 19.63
N PHE A 29 -3.61 4.42 18.40
CA PHE A 29 -3.91 3.50 17.30
C PHE A 29 -3.29 2.13 17.55
N LYS A 30 -4.01 1.10 17.11
CA LYS A 30 -3.55 -0.30 17.13
C LYS A 30 -3.38 -0.89 15.73
N GLY A 31 -3.88 -0.18 14.72
CA GLY A 31 -3.72 -0.52 13.32
C GLY A 31 -3.09 0.63 12.55
N VAL A 32 -2.26 0.30 11.57
CA VAL A 32 -1.73 1.25 10.59
C VAL A 32 -1.97 0.75 9.18
N GLU A 33 -2.11 1.71 8.27
CA GLU A 33 -2.12 1.48 6.84
C GLU A 33 -1.29 2.56 6.14
N TYR A 34 -0.88 2.32 4.91
CA TYR A 34 -0.16 3.26 4.06
C TYR A 34 -0.23 2.78 2.61
N LEU A 35 0.07 3.65 1.65
CA LEU A 35 -0.04 3.29 0.24
C LEU A 35 1.02 2.26 -0.15
N PHE A 36 2.32 2.58 -0.05
CA PHE A 36 3.39 1.76 -0.62
C PHE A 36 4.54 1.58 0.37
N PRO A 37 4.86 0.34 0.79
CA PRO A 37 6.00 0.08 1.68
C PRO A 37 7.35 -0.05 0.98
N TYR A 38 7.37 -0.14 -0.36
CA TYR A 38 8.47 -0.75 -1.12
C TYR A 38 9.80 0.02 -1.11
N SER A 39 9.85 1.23 -0.56
CA SER A 39 11.09 1.98 -0.32
C SER A 39 11.80 1.54 0.96
N GLU A 40 11.12 0.82 1.85
CA GLU A 40 11.64 0.32 3.12
C GLU A 40 11.78 -1.20 3.06
N SER A 41 12.78 -1.74 3.75
CA SER A 41 12.91 -3.20 3.85
C SER A 41 11.76 -3.79 4.66
N VAL A 42 11.30 -4.98 4.27
CA VAL A 42 10.19 -5.65 4.97
C VAL A 42 10.57 -5.98 6.42
N GLU A 43 11.83 -6.31 6.69
CA GLU A 43 12.36 -6.59 8.03
C GLU A 43 12.27 -5.37 8.93
N ARG A 44 12.59 -4.18 8.38
CA ARG A 44 12.49 -2.92 9.13
C ARG A 44 11.04 -2.63 9.51
N LEU A 45 10.11 -2.83 8.57
CA LEU A 45 8.69 -2.62 8.82
C LEU A 45 8.13 -3.62 9.85
N THR A 46 8.50 -4.90 9.73
CA THR A 46 8.13 -5.93 10.73
C THR A 46 8.64 -5.56 12.12
N ALA A 47 9.90 -5.10 12.23
CA ALA A 47 10.47 -4.67 13.51
C ALA A 47 9.69 -3.49 14.13
N LEU A 48 9.30 -2.50 13.33
CA LEU A 48 8.51 -1.34 13.81
C LEU A 48 7.11 -1.73 14.26
N LEU A 49 6.43 -2.61 13.52
CA LEU A 49 5.12 -3.13 13.90
C LEU A 49 5.18 -3.88 15.24
N GLN A 50 6.23 -4.68 15.45
CA GLN A 50 6.47 -5.40 16.70
C GLN A 50 6.81 -4.44 17.86
N GLU A 51 7.76 -3.53 17.66
CA GLU A 51 8.21 -2.55 18.66
C GLU A 51 7.05 -1.71 19.18
N TYR A 52 6.19 -1.23 18.27
CA TYR A 52 5.09 -0.34 18.61
C TYR A 52 3.74 -1.03 18.78
N GLN A 53 3.71 -2.37 18.73
CA GLN A 53 2.51 -3.21 18.92
C GLN A 53 1.37 -2.80 17.98
N LEU A 54 1.70 -2.60 16.70
CA LEU A 54 0.78 -2.19 15.65
C LEU A 54 0.47 -3.36 14.72
N THR A 55 -0.77 -3.43 14.25
CA THR A 55 -1.20 -4.34 13.19
C THR A 55 -1.13 -3.64 11.83
N GLN A 56 -0.52 -4.29 10.84
CA GLN A 56 -0.64 -3.83 9.45
C GLN A 56 -2.04 -4.15 8.91
N VAL A 57 -2.86 -3.12 8.70
CA VAL A 57 -4.26 -3.28 8.27
C VAL A 57 -4.37 -3.41 6.75
N LEU A 58 -3.71 -2.51 6.01
CA LEU A 58 -3.81 -2.43 4.56
C LEU A 58 -2.55 -1.80 3.97
N PHE A 59 -2.16 -2.24 2.77
CA PHE A 59 -1.34 -1.46 1.86
C PHE A 59 -1.67 -1.81 0.39
N ASN A 60 -1.16 -1.03 -0.55
CA ASN A 60 -1.39 -1.25 -1.98
C ASN A 60 -0.28 -2.10 -2.59
N MET A 61 -0.65 -2.89 -3.61
CA MET A 61 0.32 -3.48 -4.55
C MET A 61 1.15 -2.40 -5.28
N PRO A 62 2.28 -2.75 -5.95
CA PRO A 62 3.01 -1.81 -6.80
C PRO A 62 2.08 -1.19 -7.85
N ALA A 63 2.15 0.13 -7.99
CA ALA A 63 1.19 0.90 -8.79
C ALA A 63 1.76 1.43 -10.12
N GLY A 64 2.86 0.84 -10.58
CA GLY A 64 3.63 1.32 -11.72
C GLY A 64 4.50 2.54 -11.38
N ASN A 65 4.88 3.32 -12.39
CA ASN A 65 5.64 4.55 -12.26
C ASN A 65 4.73 5.71 -11.81
N TRP A 66 4.60 5.82 -10.49
CA TRP A 66 3.78 6.84 -9.84
C TRP A 66 4.14 8.28 -10.24
N ASP A 67 5.43 8.57 -10.41
CA ASP A 67 5.96 9.89 -10.75
C ASP A 67 5.65 10.27 -12.21
N SER A 68 5.58 9.30 -13.10
CA SER A 68 5.08 9.49 -14.47
C SER A 68 3.55 9.63 -14.55
N GLY A 69 2.86 9.52 -13.40
CA GLY A 69 1.41 9.68 -13.30
C GLY A 69 0.61 8.40 -13.38
N GLU A 70 1.23 7.21 -13.36
CA GLU A 70 0.50 5.93 -13.24
C GLU A 70 -0.18 5.82 -11.86
N ARG A 71 -1.31 5.12 -11.82
CA ARG A 71 -2.15 4.97 -10.61
C ARG A 71 -2.68 3.55 -10.51
N GLY A 72 -1.78 2.57 -10.64
CA GLY A 72 -2.12 1.17 -10.84
C GLY A 72 -1.99 0.74 -12.30
N ILE A 73 -1.91 -0.58 -12.51
CA ILE A 73 -1.69 -1.18 -13.82
C ILE A 73 -2.57 -2.42 -14.08
N ALA A 74 -3.46 -2.79 -13.14
CA ALA A 74 -4.24 -4.02 -13.22
C ALA A 74 -5.26 -4.04 -14.40
N CYS A 75 -5.68 -2.88 -14.91
CA CYS A 75 -6.55 -2.76 -16.07
C CYS A 75 -5.82 -2.41 -17.38
N LEU A 76 -4.48 -2.41 -17.39
CA LEU A 76 -3.68 -2.03 -18.56
C LEU A 76 -3.26 -3.28 -19.37
N PRO A 77 -3.82 -3.52 -20.56
CA PRO A 77 -3.44 -4.66 -21.39
C PRO A 77 -1.96 -4.62 -21.78
N GLY A 78 -1.31 -5.78 -21.79
CA GLY A 78 0.12 -5.92 -22.10
C GLY A 78 1.06 -5.69 -20.91
N ARG A 79 0.53 -5.45 -19.70
CA ARG A 79 1.28 -5.28 -18.45
C ARG A 79 1.09 -6.46 -17.49
N GLU A 80 0.56 -7.60 -17.95
CA GLU A 80 0.18 -8.74 -17.12
C GLU A 80 1.38 -9.37 -16.40
N THR A 81 2.55 -9.43 -17.05
CA THR A 81 3.78 -9.93 -16.43
C THR A 81 4.23 -9.02 -15.29
N GLU A 82 4.27 -7.70 -15.52
CA GLU A 82 4.63 -6.74 -14.47
C GLU A 82 3.62 -6.77 -13.31
N PHE A 83 2.34 -6.92 -13.63
CA PHE A 83 1.31 -7.11 -12.62
C PHE A 83 1.56 -8.37 -11.77
N ALA A 84 1.86 -9.50 -12.41
CA ALA A 84 2.17 -10.76 -11.71
C ALA A 84 3.41 -10.64 -10.82
N ASP A 85 4.47 -9.98 -11.29
CA ASP A 85 5.66 -9.67 -10.48
C ASP A 85 5.29 -8.79 -9.28
N GLY A 86 4.39 -7.81 -9.49
CA GLY A 86 3.82 -6.99 -8.43
C GLY A 86 3.02 -7.77 -7.39
N VAL A 87 2.28 -8.82 -7.81
CA VAL A 87 1.58 -9.73 -6.88
C VAL A 87 2.59 -10.45 -6.00
N HIS A 88 3.65 -11.00 -6.59
CA HIS A 88 4.70 -11.68 -5.82
C HIS A 88 5.36 -10.74 -4.81
N LYS A 89 5.68 -9.51 -5.22
CA LYS A 89 6.29 -8.52 -4.33
C LYS A 89 5.37 -8.10 -3.19
N ALA A 90 4.09 -7.88 -3.49
CA ALA A 90 3.12 -7.54 -2.46
C ALA A 90 2.87 -8.70 -1.49
N LEU A 91 2.86 -9.95 -2.00
CA LEU A 91 2.69 -11.15 -1.18
C LEU A 91 3.86 -11.35 -0.21
N GLU A 92 5.10 -11.14 -0.65
CA GLU A 92 6.30 -11.14 0.21
C GLU A 92 6.11 -10.21 1.43
N TYR A 93 5.65 -8.99 1.19
CA TYR A 93 5.40 -8.02 2.26
C TYR A 93 4.19 -8.41 3.11
N ALA A 94 3.09 -8.86 2.49
CA ALA A 94 1.87 -9.22 3.21
C ALA A 94 2.12 -10.35 4.21
N LEU A 95 2.88 -11.37 3.81
CA LEU A 95 3.23 -12.50 4.68
C LEU A 95 4.08 -12.05 5.87
N SER A 96 5.15 -11.29 5.64
CA SER A 96 6.07 -10.84 6.70
C SER A 96 5.47 -9.79 7.63
N LEU A 97 4.52 -8.98 7.16
CA LEU A 97 3.80 -7.97 7.95
C LEU A 97 2.51 -8.51 8.58
N GLU A 98 2.19 -9.79 8.34
CA GLU A 98 0.91 -10.42 8.72
C GLU A 98 -0.33 -9.64 8.23
N CYS A 99 -0.19 -8.93 7.11
CA CYS A 99 -1.25 -8.13 6.53
C CYS A 99 -2.20 -9.02 5.72
N LYS A 100 -3.48 -9.02 6.08
CA LYS A 100 -4.49 -9.91 5.47
C LYS A 100 -5.19 -9.29 4.27
N GLN A 101 -4.92 -8.03 3.96
CA GLN A 101 -5.64 -7.27 2.94
C GLN A 101 -4.67 -6.43 2.12
N LEU A 102 -4.78 -6.55 0.80
CA LEU A 102 -4.05 -5.74 -0.17
C LEU A 102 -5.05 -5.02 -1.05
N HIS A 103 -4.73 -3.78 -1.41
CA HIS A 103 -5.47 -3.05 -2.43
C HIS A 103 -4.73 -3.10 -3.77
N VAL A 104 -5.45 -3.56 -4.79
CA VAL A 104 -4.96 -3.62 -6.16
C VAL A 104 -5.48 -2.40 -6.92
N MET A 105 -4.60 -1.43 -7.15
CA MET A 105 -4.98 -0.24 -7.93
C MET A 105 -5.17 -0.61 -9.39
N SER A 106 -6.35 -0.30 -9.94
CA SER A 106 -6.70 -0.68 -11.31
C SER A 106 -5.82 -0.01 -12.35
N GLY A 107 -5.58 1.29 -12.21
CA GLY A 107 -4.93 2.09 -13.24
C GLY A 107 -5.88 3.11 -13.87
N LYS A 108 -5.31 4.02 -14.65
CA LYS A 108 -6.08 5.02 -15.39
C LYS A 108 -6.72 4.39 -16.61
N LEU A 109 -7.86 4.95 -17.01
CA LEU A 109 -8.54 4.59 -18.24
C LEU A 109 -7.61 4.81 -19.44
N ASP A 110 -7.56 3.81 -20.31
CA ASP A 110 -6.92 3.91 -21.61
C ASP A 110 -8.00 3.82 -22.69
N GLU A 111 -8.18 4.91 -23.43
CA GLU A 111 -9.22 5.03 -24.45
C GLU A 111 -9.07 3.98 -25.55
N ARG A 112 -7.85 3.48 -25.80
CA ARG A 112 -7.61 2.43 -26.80
C ARG A 112 -8.28 1.10 -26.45
N PHE A 113 -8.52 0.87 -25.16
CA PHE A 113 -9.09 -0.36 -24.62
C PHE A 113 -10.47 -0.15 -23.98
N THR A 114 -11.05 1.03 -24.17
CA THR A 114 -12.35 1.40 -23.61
C THR A 114 -13.40 1.44 -24.71
N LEU A 115 -14.53 0.75 -24.51
CA LEU A 115 -15.69 0.89 -25.39
C LEU A 115 -16.46 2.17 -25.03
N ASN A 116 -16.51 3.13 -25.94
CA ASN A 116 -17.30 4.36 -25.80
C ASN A 116 -18.79 4.09 -26.10
N ASN A 117 -19.45 3.28 -25.26
CA ASN A 117 -20.86 2.90 -25.44
C ASN A 117 -21.83 3.59 -24.46
N PHE A 118 -21.46 4.74 -23.91
CA PHE A 118 -22.40 5.56 -23.14
C PHE A 118 -22.98 6.65 -24.04
N SER A 119 -24.02 6.29 -24.80
CA SER A 119 -24.96 7.23 -25.44
C SER A 119 -26.09 7.58 -24.49
#